data_AF-A0ABD1KVP9-F1
#
_entry.id   AF-A0ABD1KVP9-F1
#
_cell.length_a   1.000
_cell.length_b   1.000
_cell.length_c   1.000
_cell.angle_alpha   90.00
_cell.angle_beta   90.00
_cell.angle_gamma   90.00
#
_symmetry.space_group_name_H-M   'P 1'
#
loop_
_entity.id
_entity.type
_entity.pdbx_description
1 polymer ?
#
loop_
_entity_poly.entity_id
_entity_poly.type
_entity_poly.pdbx_seq_one_letter_code
_entity_poly.pdbx_strand_id
1 'polypeptide(L)'
;MLVCVDVCRLEASVGRIEASVGRIEASVGRIEAGVGRIEAGVGRIEASVGRIEASVGRIEAGVGGIEASVGRLEASVGGIAASVGRIEASVGGIAASVGGIEASVGGIEASRPEASVGRIEASVGRLEASVGRIEASVGRIQASVGRIEAGVGRIEASVGRIEASVGRIEAGVGGIEASVGRLEASVGGIAASVGRIEASVGGIAASVGGIEASVGGIEASVGGLEASVGGIEASVGD
;
A
#
# COMPACT_ATOMS: atom_id res chain seq x y z
N MET A 1 47.38 61.23 -2.69
CA MET A 1 47.49 60.20 -3.76
C MET A 1 47.43 58.77 -3.20
N LEU A 2 48.25 58.37 -2.21
CA LEU A 2 48.26 57.00 -1.66
C LEU A 2 46.91 56.61 -0.99
N VAL A 3 46.35 57.51 -0.17
CA VAL A 3 45.05 57.31 0.50
C VAL A 3 43.90 57.14 -0.50
N CYS A 4 43.88 57.92 -1.59
CA CYS A 4 42.85 57.80 -2.63
C CYS A 4 42.91 56.45 -3.35
N VAL A 5 44.11 55.91 -3.61
CA VAL A 5 44.28 54.60 -4.25
C VAL A 5 43.79 53.46 -3.34
N ASP A 6 44.06 53.55 -2.04
CA ASP A 6 43.61 52.54 -1.07
C ASP A 6 42.09 52.57 -0.86
N VAL A 7 41.47 53.76 -0.83
CA VAL A 7 40.00 53.93 -0.78
C VAL A 7 39.34 53.30 -2.01
N CYS A 8 39.78 53.66 -3.23
CA CYS A 8 39.23 53.08 -4.46
C CYS A 8 39.38 51.55 -4.50
N ARG A 9 40.47 51.01 -3.95
CA ARG A 9 40.69 49.56 -3.86
C ARG A 9 39.71 48.89 -2.89
N LEU A 10 39.38 49.56 -1.79
CA LEU A 10 38.42 49.09 -0.80
C LEU A 10 37.00 49.06 -1.39
N GLU A 11 36.57 50.13 -2.05
CA GLU A 11 35.26 50.21 -2.72
C GLU A 11 35.11 49.12 -3.79
N ALA A 12 36.15 48.91 -4.61
CA ALA A 12 36.17 47.82 -5.59
C ALA A 12 36.14 46.43 -4.94
N SER A 13 36.62 46.28 -3.70
CA SER A 13 36.51 45.03 -2.95
C SER A 13 35.09 44.82 -2.41
N VAL A 14 34.45 45.88 -1.90
CA VAL A 14 33.07 45.88 -1.42
C VAL A 14 32.13 45.48 -2.55
N GLY A 15 32.18 46.15 -3.70
CA GLY A 15 31.31 45.83 -4.83
C GLY A 15 31.46 44.37 -5.33
N ARG A 16 32.65 43.77 -5.20
CA ARG A 16 32.86 42.33 -5.50
C ARG A 16 32.23 41.41 -4.46
N ILE A 17 32.24 41.79 -3.19
CA ILE A 17 31.60 41.05 -2.10
C ILE A 17 30.08 41.10 -2.28
N GLU A 18 29.50 42.28 -2.53
CA GLU A 18 28.06 42.45 -2.77
C GLU A 18 27.59 41.61 -3.96
N ALA A 19 28.32 41.66 -5.08
CA ALA A 19 28.02 40.81 -6.23
C ALA A 19 28.12 39.31 -5.91
N SER A 20 28.96 38.92 -4.96
CA SER A 20 29.06 37.52 -4.51
C SER A 20 27.92 37.15 -3.57
N VAL A 21 27.49 38.05 -2.69
CA VAL A 21 26.30 37.91 -1.85
C VAL A 21 25.06 37.70 -2.71
N GLY A 22 24.81 38.57 -3.70
CA GLY A 22 23.64 38.42 -4.58
C GLY A 22 23.63 37.09 -5.35
N ARG A 23 24.80 36.54 -5.70
CA ARG A 23 24.89 35.20 -6.32
C ARG A 23 24.57 34.07 -5.33
N ILE A 24 24.93 34.22 -4.06
CA ILE A 24 24.61 33.26 -3.00
C ILE A 24 23.10 33.28 -2.74
N GLU A 25 22.49 34.46 -2.59
CA GLU A 25 21.04 34.61 -2.39
C GLU A 25 20.24 33.98 -3.54
N ALA A 26 20.64 34.25 -4.80
CA ALA A 26 20.02 33.62 -5.95
C ALA A 26 20.18 32.08 -5.95
N SER A 27 21.28 31.57 -5.38
CA SER A 27 21.49 30.13 -5.24
C SER A 27 20.65 29.53 -4.12
N VAL A 28 20.49 30.25 -2.99
CA VAL A 28 19.57 29.89 -1.91
C VAL A 28 18.15 29.78 -2.41
N GLY A 29 17.63 30.81 -3.10
CA GLY A 29 16.27 30.77 -3.63
C GLY A 29 16.02 29.61 -4.61
N ARG A 30 17.05 29.19 -5.38
CA ARG A 30 16.97 27.98 -6.23
C ARG A 30 16.91 26.69 -5.41
N ILE A 31 17.64 26.61 -4.29
CA ILE A 31 17.61 25.46 -3.39
C ILE A 31 16.22 25.36 -2.72
N GLU A 32 15.68 26.46 -2.22
CA GLU A 32 14.35 26.49 -1.61
C GLU A 32 13.25 26.08 -2.59
N ALA A 33 13.30 26.58 -3.82
CA ALA A 33 12.40 26.12 -4.87
C ALA A 33 12.58 24.62 -5.18
N GLY A 34 13.80 24.10 -5.07
CA GLY A 34 14.09 22.67 -5.15
C GLY A 34 13.45 21.87 -4.02
N VAL A 35 13.57 22.35 -2.78
CA VAL A 35 12.95 21.77 -1.58
C VAL A 35 11.43 21.71 -1.73
N GLY A 36 10.78 22.81 -2.09
CA GLY A 36 9.32 22.83 -2.26
C GLY A 36 8.83 21.85 -3.34
N ARG A 37 9.62 21.61 -4.40
CA ARG A 37 9.30 20.56 -5.39
C ARG A 37 9.42 19.14 -4.82
N ILE A 38 10.40 18.90 -3.96
CA ILE A 38 10.59 17.60 -3.29
C ILE A 38 9.43 17.35 -2.33
N GLU A 39 9.05 18.33 -1.50
CA GLU A 39 7.92 18.24 -0.57
C GLU A 39 6.60 17.96 -1.32
N ALA A 40 6.34 18.67 -2.41
CA ALA A 40 5.19 18.37 -3.27
C ALA A 40 5.25 16.95 -3.87
N GLY A 41 6.45 16.44 -4.14
CA GLY A 41 6.67 15.06 -4.55
C GLY A 41 6.34 14.06 -3.45
N VAL A 42 6.79 14.32 -2.23
CA VAL A 42 6.49 13.52 -1.04
C VAL A 42 4.98 13.43 -0.82
N GLY A 43 4.26 14.56 -0.80
CA GLY A 43 2.81 14.54 -0.60
C GLY A 43 2.04 13.76 -1.69
N ARG A 44 2.55 13.73 -2.94
CA ARG A 44 1.98 12.87 -4.00
C ARG A 44 2.22 11.39 -3.76
N ILE A 45 3.38 11.03 -3.20
CA ILE A 45 3.71 9.64 -2.85
C ILE A 45 2.81 9.19 -1.71
N GLU A 46 2.68 9.98 -0.64
CA GLU A 46 1.79 9.68 0.50
C GLU A 46 0.34 9.50 0.07
N ALA A 47 -0.18 10.40 -0.78
CA ALA A 47 -1.52 10.24 -1.34
C ALA A 47 -1.67 8.96 -2.19
N SER A 48 -0.59 8.50 -2.83
CA SER A 48 -0.59 7.24 -3.58
C SER A 48 -0.55 6.03 -2.65
N VAL A 49 0.22 6.09 -1.58
CA VAL A 49 0.25 5.08 -0.51
C VAL A 49 -1.14 4.90 0.08
N GLY A 50 -1.80 5.98 0.51
CA GLY A 50 -3.15 5.89 1.07
C GLY A 50 -4.19 5.28 0.11
N ARG A 51 -4.04 5.50 -1.21
CA ARG A 51 -4.89 4.82 -2.23
C ARG A 51 -4.60 3.32 -2.36
N ILE A 52 -3.35 2.92 -2.21
CA ILE A 52 -2.94 1.51 -2.22
C ILE A 52 -3.52 0.82 -0.98
N GLU A 53 -3.37 1.40 0.20
CA GLU A 53 -3.93 0.86 1.45
C GLU A 53 -5.45 0.71 1.39
N ALA A 54 -6.16 1.72 0.89
CA ALA A 54 -7.61 1.62 0.69
C ALA A 54 -7.99 0.52 -0.32
N SER A 55 -7.13 0.23 -1.29
CA SER A 55 -7.36 -0.87 -2.24
C SER A 55 -7.07 -2.23 -1.62
N VAL A 56 -6.03 -2.33 -0.78
CA VAL A 56 -5.74 -3.52 0.03
C VAL A 56 -6.93 -3.85 0.93
N GLY A 57 -7.44 -2.89 1.70
CA GLY A 57 -8.58 -3.15 2.59
C GLY A 57 -9.85 -3.61 1.85
N ARG A 58 -10.06 -3.15 0.60
CA ARG A 58 -11.15 -3.66 -0.25
C ARG A 58 -10.92 -5.11 -0.71
N ILE A 59 -9.67 -5.47 -1.01
CA ILE A 59 -9.32 -6.85 -1.39
C ILE A 59 -9.55 -7.78 -0.19
N GLU A 60 -9.11 -7.39 1.00
CA GLU A 60 -9.30 -8.17 2.23
C GLU A 60 -10.79 -8.38 2.55
N ALA A 61 -11.61 -7.33 2.42
CA ALA A 61 -13.06 -7.47 2.57
C ALA A 61 -13.65 -8.44 1.53
N GLY A 62 -13.14 -8.41 0.29
CA GLY A 62 -13.51 -9.36 -0.76
C GLY A 62 -13.12 -10.79 -0.42
N VAL A 63 -11.93 -11.01 0.13
CA VAL A 63 -11.45 -12.31 0.63
C VAL A 63 -12.37 -12.84 1.71
N GLY A 64 -12.68 -12.05 2.75
CA GLY A 64 -13.60 -12.46 3.81
C GLY A 64 -15.00 -12.82 3.28
N GLY A 65 -15.48 -12.14 2.24
CA GLY A 65 -16.72 -12.50 1.56
C GLY A 65 -16.67 -13.84 0.83
N ILE A 66 -15.52 -14.19 0.22
CA ILE A 66 -15.29 -15.48 -0.42
C ILE A 66 -15.24 -16.59 0.63
N GLU A 67 -14.51 -16.41 1.73
CA GLU A 67 -14.41 -17.38 2.82
C GLU A 67 -15.78 -17.68 3.44
N ALA A 68 -16.59 -16.65 3.69
CA ALA A 68 -17.96 -16.84 4.18
C ALA A 68 -18.81 -17.64 3.19
N SER A 69 -18.58 -17.49 1.89
CA SER A 69 -19.28 -18.23 0.84
C SER A 69 -18.81 -19.69 0.76
N VAL A 70 -17.52 -19.93 0.95
CA VAL A 70 -16.94 -21.28 1.10
C VAL A 70 -17.57 -21.99 2.29
N GLY A 71 -17.60 -21.38 3.48
CA GLY A 71 -18.19 -22.01 4.66
C GLY A 71 -19.68 -22.36 4.48
N ARG A 72 -20.45 -21.56 3.72
CA ARG A 72 -21.84 -21.92 3.36
C ARG A 72 -21.92 -23.11 2.40
N LEU A 73 -21.00 -23.22 1.44
CA LEU A 73 -20.92 -24.36 0.53
C LEU A 73 -20.58 -25.65 1.29
N GLU A 74 -19.61 -25.61 2.20
CA GLU A 74 -19.24 -26.75 3.05
C GLU A 74 -20.42 -27.22 3.91
N ALA A 75 -21.14 -26.29 4.55
CA ALA A 75 -22.34 -26.61 5.31
C ALA A 75 -23.43 -27.27 4.44
N SER A 76 -23.61 -26.78 3.21
CA SER A 76 -24.56 -27.36 2.24
C SER A 76 -24.15 -28.77 1.83
N VAL A 77 -22.86 -28.99 1.57
CA VAL A 77 -22.30 -30.32 1.29
C VAL A 77 -22.54 -31.28 2.46
N GLY A 78 -22.27 -30.85 3.70
CA GLY A 78 -22.56 -31.64 4.90
C GLY A 78 -24.04 -32.03 5.01
N GLY A 79 -24.96 -31.12 4.68
CA GLY A 79 -26.40 -31.39 4.65
C GLY A 79 -26.81 -32.41 3.57
N ILE A 80 -26.17 -32.37 2.40
CA ILE A 80 -26.37 -33.36 1.33
C ILE A 80 -25.86 -34.72 1.79
N ALA A 81 -24.66 -34.80 2.38
CA ALA A 81 -24.08 -36.04 2.88
C ALA A 81 -24.99 -36.71 3.92
N ALA A 82 -25.54 -35.94 4.88
CA ALA A 82 -26.48 -36.44 5.86
C ALA A 82 -27.78 -36.98 5.21
N SER A 83 -28.25 -36.32 4.15
CA SER A 83 -29.45 -36.76 3.42
C SER A 83 -29.20 -38.05 2.64
N VAL A 84 -28.01 -38.19 2.03
CA VAL A 84 -27.56 -39.43 1.37
C VAL A 84 -27.53 -40.58 2.38
N GLY A 85 -26.93 -40.40 3.56
CA GLY A 85 -26.89 -41.45 4.58
C GLY A 85 -28.28 -41.92 5.05
N ARG A 86 -29.26 -41.01 5.12
CA ARG A 86 -30.66 -41.38 5.42
C ARG A 86 -31.31 -42.20 4.29
N ILE A 87 -31.02 -41.86 3.04
CA ILE A 87 -31.51 -42.61 1.87
C ILE A 87 -30.91 -44.01 1.87
N GLU A 88 -29.60 -44.14 2.07
CA GLU A 88 -28.91 -45.44 2.15
C GLU A 88 -29.49 -46.32 3.27
N ALA A 89 -29.73 -45.76 4.46
CA ALA A 89 -30.38 -46.48 5.54
C ALA A 89 -31.80 -46.97 5.17
N SER A 90 -32.57 -46.13 4.47
CA SER A 90 -33.92 -46.47 4.03
C SER A 90 -33.91 -47.58 2.97
N VAL A 91 -32.96 -47.53 2.04
CA VAL A 91 -32.71 -48.57 1.04
C VAL A 91 -32.36 -49.90 1.72
N GLY A 92 -31.47 -49.89 2.71
CA GLY A 92 -31.14 -51.08 3.49
C GLY A 92 -32.35 -51.70 4.20
N GLY A 93 -33.25 -50.87 4.73
CA GLY A 93 -34.52 -51.33 5.33
C GLY A 93 -35.47 -51.97 4.32
N ILE A 94 -35.56 -51.41 3.10
CA ILE A 94 -36.36 -51.99 2.00
C ILE A 94 -35.78 -53.33 1.59
N ALA A 95 -34.46 -53.42 1.41
CA ALA A 95 -33.79 -54.67 1.03
C ALA A 95 -34.01 -55.78 2.06
N ALA A 96 -33.93 -55.46 3.36
CA ALA A 96 -34.24 -56.42 4.43
C ALA A 96 -35.71 -56.90 4.39
N SER A 97 -36.64 -55.99 4.12
CA SER A 97 -38.07 -56.31 3.99
C SER A 97 -38.33 -57.22 2.78
N VAL A 98 -37.67 -56.96 1.65
CA VAL A 98 -37.73 -57.80 0.44
C VAL A 98 -37.25 -59.22 0.76
N GLY A 99 -36.08 -59.39 1.38
CA GLY A 99 -35.57 -60.71 1.74
C GLY A 99 -36.50 -61.48 2.70
N GLY A 100 -37.19 -60.79 3.61
CA GLY A 100 -38.21 -61.40 4.47
C GLY A 100 -39.46 -61.88 3.70
N ILE A 101 -39.89 -61.13 2.68
CA ILE A 101 -41.00 -61.52 1.80
C ILE A 101 -40.61 -62.75 0.98
N GLU A 102 -39.43 -62.76 0.38
CA GLU A 102 -38.92 -63.91 -0.39
C GLU A 102 -38.86 -65.19 0.44
N ALA A 103 -38.33 -65.11 1.67
CA ALA A 103 -38.30 -66.25 2.59
C ALA A 103 -39.71 -66.77 2.92
N SER A 104 -40.67 -65.87 3.11
CA SER A 104 -42.07 -66.23 3.37
C SER A 104 -42.72 -66.89 2.15
N VAL A 105 -42.45 -66.40 0.94
CA VAL A 105 -42.95 -66.97 -0.32
C VAL A 105 -42.41 -68.39 -0.53
N GLY A 106 -41.11 -68.62 -0.34
CA GLY A 106 -40.52 -69.95 -0.46
C GLY A 106 -41.13 -70.97 0.52
N GLY A 107 -41.54 -70.52 1.71
CA GLY A 107 -42.30 -71.35 2.66
C GLY A 107 -43.72 -71.69 2.20
N ILE A 108 -44.40 -70.78 1.48
CA ILE A 108 -45.75 -70.99 0.94
C ILE A 108 -45.73 -71.90 -0.28
N GLU A 109 -44.77 -71.74 -1.19
CA GLU A 109 -44.58 -72.60 -2.38
C GLU A 109 -44.47 -74.08 -2.02
N ALA A 110 -43.88 -74.39 -0.86
CA ALA A 110 -43.82 -75.75 -0.35
C ALA A 110 -45.19 -76.36 0.04
N SER A 111 -46.31 -75.61 -0.05
CA SER A 111 -47.59 -76.00 0.55
C SER A 111 -48.92 -75.82 -0.25
N ARG A 112 -49.07 -74.96 -1.30
CA ARG A 112 -50.28 -74.82 -2.19
C ARG A 112 -50.16 -73.68 -3.27
N PRO A 113 -51.13 -73.38 -4.20
CA PRO A 113 -50.85 -73.08 -5.61
C PRO A 113 -50.44 -71.63 -5.99
N GLU A 114 -49.22 -71.53 -6.54
CA GLU A 114 -48.72 -70.82 -7.74
C GLU A 114 -49.16 -69.38 -8.12
N ALA A 115 -50.44 -69.01 -8.09
CA ALA A 115 -50.88 -67.74 -8.70
C ALA A 115 -50.69 -66.48 -7.82
N SER A 116 -50.75 -66.64 -6.49
CA SER A 116 -50.42 -65.56 -5.55
C SER A 116 -48.92 -65.33 -5.44
N VAL A 117 -48.13 -66.40 -5.57
CA VAL A 117 -46.66 -66.40 -5.52
C VAL A 117 -46.09 -65.53 -6.64
N GLY A 118 -46.49 -65.78 -7.90
CA GLY A 118 -45.97 -65.00 -9.04
C GLY A 118 -46.27 -63.50 -8.98
N ARG A 119 -47.37 -63.08 -8.31
CA ARG A 119 -47.65 -61.65 -8.07
C ARG A 119 -46.74 -61.03 -7.01
N ILE A 120 -46.35 -61.79 -5.99
CA ILE A 120 -45.43 -61.33 -4.95
C ILE A 120 -44.02 -61.22 -5.53
N GLU A 121 -43.54 -62.23 -6.25
CA GLU A 121 -42.23 -62.21 -6.92
C GLU A 121 -42.11 -61.03 -7.89
N ALA A 122 -43.13 -60.79 -8.72
CA ALA A 122 -43.15 -59.63 -9.60
C ALA A 122 -43.10 -58.30 -8.83
N SER A 123 -43.65 -58.25 -7.61
CA SER A 123 -43.61 -57.05 -6.76
C SER A 123 -42.25 -56.87 -6.10
N VAL A 124 -41.61 -57.96 -5.67
CA VAL A 124 -40.21 -57.98 -5.20
C VAL A 124 -39.26 -57.49 -6.28
N GLY A 125 -39.32 -58.03 -7.50
CA GLY A 125 -38.45 -57.59 -8.59
C GLY A 125 -38.62 -56.09 -8.94
N ARG A 126 -39.83 -55.53 -8.77
CA ARG A 126 -40.05 -54.08 -8.91
C ARG A 126 -39.42 -53.26 -7.78
N LEU A 127 -39.41 -53.78 -6.55
CA LEU A 127 -38.75 -53.14 -5.41
C LEU A 127 -37.23 -53.16 -5.56
N GLU A 128 -36.65 -54.29 -5.94
CA GLU A 128 -35.22 -54.42 -6.21
C GLU A 128 -34.76 -53.47 -7.32
N ALA A 129 -35.50 -53.42 -8.43
CA ALA A 129 -35.22 -52.47 -9.51
C ALA A 129 -35.33 -51.00 -9.05
N SER A 130 -36.21 -50.71 -8.09
CA SER A 130 -36.33 -49.37 -7.50
C SER A 130 -35.17 -49.04 -6.57
N VAL A 131 -34.73 -50.00 -5.75
CA VAL A 131 -33.52 -49.90 -4.93
C VAL A 131 -32.29 -49.61 -5.79
N GLY A 132 -32.04 -50.39 -6.84
CA GLY A 132 -30.89 -50.17 -7.73
C GLY A 132 -30.91 -48.79 -8.40
N ARG A 133 -32.09 -48.24 -8.73
CA ARG A 133 -32.22 -46.86 -9.25
C ARG A 133 -31.88 -45.81 -8.19
N ILE A 134 -32.24 -46.04 -6.93
CA ILE A 134 -31.92 -45.13 -5.81
C ILE A 134 -30.40 -45.15 -5.56
N GLU A 135 -29.78 -46.33 -5.48
CA GLU A 135 -28.33 -46.49 -5.28
C GLU A 135 -27.54 -45.79 -6.39
N ALA A 136 -27.93 -45.98 -7.65
CA ALA A 136 -27.31 -45.26 -8.77
C ALA A 136 -27.47 -43.74 -8.65
N SER A 137 -28.58 -43.26 -8.09
CA SER A 137 -28.82 -41.83 -7.86
C SER A 137 -27.95 -41.30 -6.71
N VAL A 138 -27.80 -42.06 -5.63
CA VAL A 138 -26.89 -41.77 -4.52
C VAL A 138 -25.45 -41.65 -5.00
N GLY A 139 -24.96 -42.61 -5.81
CA GLY A 139 -23.62 -42.56 -6.37
C GLY A 139 -23.37 -41.30 -7.22
N ARG A 140 -24.36 -40.85 -7.99
CA ARG A 140 -24.27 -39.58 -8.74
C ARG A 140 -24.22 -38.35 -7.84
N ILE A 141 -24.95 -38.36 -6.73
CA ILE A 141 -24.92 -37.27 -5.73
C ILE A 141 -23.54 -37.23 -5.05
N GLN A 142 -23.01 -38.36 -4.60
CA GLN A 142 -21.69 -38.46 -3.98
C GLN A 142 -20.58 -37.96 -4.93
N ALA A 143 -20.62 -38.37 -6.20
CA ALA A 143 -19.68 -37.86 -7.21
C ALA A 143 -19.80 -36.34 -7.43
N SER A 144 -21.01 -35.78 -7.29
CA SER A 144 -21.22 -34.33 -7.41
C SER A 144 -20.72 -33.59 -6.17
N VAL A 145 -20.90 -34.16 -4.97
CA VAL A 145 -20.32 -33.64 -3.71
C VAL A 145 -18.79 -33.58 -3.80
N GLY A 146 -18.13 -34.67 -4.21
CA GLY A 146 -16.67 -34.67 -4.33
C GLY A 146 -16.14 -33.64 -5.33
N ARG A 147 -16.90 -33.34 -6.40
CA ARG A 147 -16.56 -32.24 -7.33
C ARG A 147 -16.70 -30.85 -6.69
N ILE A 148 -17.69 -30.65 -5.83
CA ILE A 148 -17.88 -29.40 -5.09
C ILE A 148 -16.74 -29.21 -4.09
N GLU A 149 -16.40 -30.24 -3.31
CA GLU A 149 -15.28 -30.21 -2.35
C GLU A 149 -13.95 -29.88 -3.03
N ALA A 150 -13.65 -30.52 -4.18
CA ALA A 150 -12.48 -30.17 -4.98
C ALA A 150 -12.53 -28.73 -5.51
N GLY A 151 -13.72 -28.20 -5.77
CA GLY A 151 -13.94 -26.79 -6.11
C GLY A 151 -13.63 -25.86 -4.95
N VAL A 152 -14.12 -26.18 -3.75
CA VAL A 152 -13.85 -25.44 -2.51
C VAL A 152 -12.36 -25.37 -2.25
N GLY A 153 -11.64 -26.50 -2.26
CA GLY A 153 -10.19 -26.50 -2.01
C GLY A 153 -9.39 -25.66 -3.02
N ARG A 154 -9.85 -25.55 -4.27
CA ARG A 154 -9.23 -24.64 -5.27
C ARG A 154 -9.49 -23.16 -4.96
N ILE A 155 -10.66 -22.83 -4.42
CA ILE A 155 -11.00 -21.47 -4.00
C ILE A 155 -10.14 -21.08 -2.79
N GLU A 156 -10.05 -21.94 -1.78
CA GLU A 156 -9.20 -21.70 -0.59
C GLU A 156 -7.73 -21.49 -0.97
N ALA A 157 -7.18 -22.35 -1.84
CA ALA A 157 -5.82 -22.16 -2.34
C ALA A 157 -5.64 -20.83 -3.10
N SER A 158 -6.70 -20.34 -3.76
CA SER A 158 -6.67 -19.03 -4.44
C SER A 158 -6.75 -17.88 -3.45
N VAL A 159 -7.56 -18.00 -2.40
CA VAL A 159 -7.62 -17.05 -1.28
C VAL A 159 -6.25 -16.91 -0.62
N GLY A 160 -5.60 -18.02 -0.24
CA GLY A 160 -4.27 -17.96 0.38
C GLY A 160 -3.20 -17.29 -0.50
N ARG A 161 -3.30 -17.41 -1.84
CA ARG A 161 -2.42 -16.67 -2.77
C ARG A 161 -2.71 -15.18 -2.82
N ILE A 162 -3.97 -14.78 -2.69
CA ILE A 162 -4.38 -13.38 -2.63
C ILE A 162 -3.86 -12.76 -1.34
N GLU A 163 -4.05 -13.42 -0.20
CA GLU A 163 -3.54 -12.97 1.11
C GLU A 163 -2.02 -12.80 1.11
N ALA A 164 -1.28 -13.79 0.58
CA ALA A 164 0.17 -13.67 0.42
C ALA A 164 0.59 -12.51 -0.50
N SER A 165 -0.24 -12.15 -1.46
CA SER A 165 0.02 -11.00 -2.34
C SER A 165 -0.31 -9.68 -1.65
N VAL A 166 -1.37 -9.63 -0.84
CA VAL A 166 -1.70 -8.50 0.03
C VAL A 166 -0.54 -8.22 0.99
N GLY A 167 -0.07 -9.22 1.74
CA GLY A 167 1.04 -9.02 2.68
C GLY A 167 2.33 -8.52 2.02
N ARG A 168 2.60 -8.90 0.76
CA ARG A 168 3.73 -8.34 -0.01
C ARG A 168 3.52 -6.88 -0.39
N ILE A 169 2.29 -6.48 -0.73
CA ILE A 169 1.95 -5.09 -1.04
C ILE A 169 2.11 -4.23 0.21
N GLU A 170 1.62 -4.68 1.36
CA GLU A 170 1.76 -3.97 2.64
C GLU A 170 3.22 -3.78 3.03
N ALA A 171 4.05 -4.82 2.90
CA ALA A 171 5.50 -4.69 3.12
C ALA A 171 6.13 -3.67 2.16
N GLY A 172 5.68 -3.64 0.91
CA GLY A 172 6.10 -2.64 -0.07
C GLY A 172 5.71 -1.22 0.32
N VAL A 173 4.48 -1.04 0.82
CA VAL A 173 3.98 0.24 1.34
C VAL A 173 4.84 0.72 2.51
N GLY A 174 5.09 -0.12 3.52
CA GLY A 174 5.95 0.26 4.65
C GLY A 174 7.38 0.64 4.21
N GLY A 175 7.91 0.01 3.17
CA GLY A 175 9.19 0.39 2.57
C GLY A 175 9.18 1.77 1.90
N ILE A 176 8.07 2.14 1.26
CA ILE A 176 7.87 3.47 0.67
C ILE A 176 7.76 4.52 1.76
N GLU A 177 6.96 4.29 2.79
CA GLU A 177 6.80 5.21 3.93
C GLU A 177 8.13 5.50 4.64
N ALA A 178 8.92 4.45 4.90
CA ALA A 178 10.25 4.62 5.48
C ALA A 178 11.17 5.46 4.57
N SER A 179 11.01 5.36 3.26
CA SER A 179 11.78 6.16 2.29
C SER A 179 11.31 7.61 2.23
N VAL A 180 10.00 7.84 2.35
CA VAL A 180 9.40 9.18 2.51
C VAL A 180 9.96 9.85 3.76
N GLY A 181 9.92 9.20 4.92
CA GLY A 181 10.44 9.79 6.16
C GLY A 181 11.93 10.17 6.09
N ARG A 182 12.76 9.40 5.35
CA ARG A 182 14.16 9.76 5.09
C ARG A 182 14.30 10.99 4.17
N LEU A 183 13.42 11.13 3.18
CA LEU A 183 13.41 12.30 2.29
C LEU A 183 13.01 13.56 3.07
N GLU A 184 11.98 13.48 3.92
CA GLU A 184 11.56 14.58 4.77
C GLU A 184 12.67 15.04 5.72
N ALA A 185 13.35 14.10 6.38
CA ALA A 185 14.50 14.42 7.22
C ALA A 185 15.63 15.10 6.43
N SER A 186 15.89 14.65 5.20
CA SER A 186 16.89 15.26 4.33
C SER A 186 16.50 16.69 3.92
N VAL A 187 15.22 16.90 3.59
CA VAL A 187 14.65 18.23 3.32
C VAL A 187 14.81 19.15 4.52
N GLY A 188 14.47 18.69 5.73
CA GLY A 188 14.68 19.46 6.96
C GLY A 188 16.15 19.84 7.18
N GLY A 189 17.09 18.94 6.89
CA GLY A 189 18.52 19.22 6.95
C GLY A 189 19.01 20.26 5.93
N ILE A 190 18.43 20.25 4.72
CA ILE A 190 18.71 21.27 3.69
C ILE A 190 18.17 22.62 4.14
N ALA A 191 16.93 22.68 4.64
CA ALA A 191 16.32 23.91 5.14
C ALA A 191 17.15 24.55 6.27
N ALA A 192 17.62 23.75 7.23
CA ALA A 192 18.51 24.23 8.29
C ALA A 192 19.85 24.76 7.76
N SER A 193 20.38 24.17 6.69
CA SER A 193 21.62 24.64 6.06
C SER A 193 21.42 25.93 5.28
N VAL A 194 20.28 26.08 4.59
CA VAL A 194 19.86 27.32 3.96
C VAL A 194 19.79 28.45 4.98
N GLY A 195 19.07 28.26 6.09
CA GLY A 195 18.96 29.29 7.14
C GLY A 195 20.31 29.73 7.73
N ARG A 196 21.29 28.82 7.83
CA ARG A 196 22.67 29.18 8.24
C ARG A 196 23.41 30.00 7.19
N ILE A 197 23.21 29.70 5.91
CA ILE A 197 23.79 30.47 4.80
C ILE A 197 23.21 31.88 4.80
N GLU A 198 21.89 32.02 4.93
CA GLU A 198 21.21 33.31 4.99
C GLU A 198 21.71 34.16 6.16
N ALA A 199 21.83 33.58 7.35
CA ALA A 199 22.41 34.27 8.51
C ALA A 199 23.85 34.74 8.25
N SER A 200 24.66 33.90 7.60
CA SER A 200 26.04 34.25 7.24
C SER A 200 26.09 35.39 6.22
N VAL A 201 25.21 35.35 5.21
CA VAL A 201 25.06 36.41 4.21
C VAL A 201 24.65 37.73 4.87
N GLY A 202 23.68 37.70 5.79
CA GLY A 202 23.27 38.88 6.55
C GLY A 202 24.44 39.47 7.38
N GLY A 203 25.27 38.62 7.98
CA GLY A 203 26.49 39.07 8.68
C GLY A 203 27.54 39.71 7.75
N ILE A 204 27.72 39.18 6.54
CA ILE A 204 28.60 39.77 5.53
C ILE A 204 28.06 41.13 5.09
N ALA A 205 26.76 41.22 4.81
CA ALA A 205 26.11 42.48 4.41
C ALA A 205 26.28 43.58 5.49
N ALA A 206 26.10 43.23 6.77
CA ALA A 206 26.35 44.16 7.86
C ALA A 206 27.82 44.62 7.94
N SER A 207 28.76 43.70 7.71
CA SER A 207 30.20 44.01 7.69
C SER A 207 30.55 44.94 6.53
N VAL A 208 29.97 44.70 5.35
CA VAL A 208 30.12 45.55 4.17
C VAL A 208 29.62 46.97 4.47
N GLY A 209 28.41 47.12 5.01
CA GLY A 209 27.89 48.45 5.37
C GLY A 209 28.75 49.19 6.40
N GLY A 210 29.38 48.47 7.33
CA GLY A 210 30.36 49.05 8.26
C GLY A 210 31.65 49.52 7.59
N ILE A 211 32.12 48.78 6.58
CA ILE A 211 33.28 49.17 5.76
C ILE A 211 32.96 50.43 4.95
N GLU A 212 31.80 50.48 4.29
CA GLU A 212 31.36 51.63 3.51
C GLU A 212 31.26 52.90 4.37
N ALA A 213 30.68 52.79 5.56
CA ALA A 213 30.62 53.91 6.51
C ALA A 213 32.03 54.39 6.92
N SER A 214 32.96 53.46 7.12
CA SER A 214 34.35 53.78 7.45
C SER A 214 35.06 54.47 6.29
N VAL A 215 34.84 54.01 5.05
CA VAL A 215 35.36 54.64 3.83
C VAL A 215 34.86 56.08 3.72
N GLY A 216 33.54 56.30 3.83
CA GLY A 216 32.98 57.65 3.77
C GLY A 216 33.53 58.59 4.88
N GLY A 217 33.81 58.04 6.07
CA GLY A 217 34.48 58.79 7.14
C GLY A 217 35.93 59.18 6.81
N ILE A 218 36.69 58.29 6.16
CA ILE A 218 38.05 58.57 5.68
C ILE A 218 38.01 59.66 4.61
N GLU A 219 37.12 59.55 3.62
CA GLU A 219 36.97 60.55 2.55
C GLU A 219 36.66 61.94 3.10
N ALA A 220 35.70 62.03 4.04
CA ALA A 220 35.37 63.29 4.70
C ALA A 220 36.58 63.88 5.45
N SER A 221 37.36 63.04 6.13
CA SER A 221 38.57 63.46 6.85
C SER A 221 39.65 63.96 5.88
N VAL A 222 39.86 63.28 4.76
CA VAL A 222 40.79 63.71 3.71
C VAL A 222 40.37 65.05 3.12
N GLY A 223 39.10 65.23 2.77
CA GLY A 223 38.58 66.51 2.26
C GLY A 223 38.76 67.66 3.26
N GLY A 224 38.58 67.40 4.56
CA GLY A 224 38.85 68.39 5.61
C GLY A 224 40.34 68.77 5.73
N LEU A 225 41.25 67.81 5.57
CA LEU A 225 42.69 68.06 5.54
C LEU A 225 43.09 68.87 4.31
N GLU A 226 42.57 68.53 3.13
CA GLU A 226 42.83 69.28 1.89
C GLU A 226 42.39 70.73 2.00
N ALA A 227 41.19 70.99 2.54
CA ALA A 227 40.71 72.35 2.79
C ALA A 227 41.61 73.12 3.77
N SER A 228 42.07 72.45 4.84
CA SER A 228 42.97 73.05 5.84
C SER A 228 44.33 73.41 5.22
N VAL A 229 44.90 72.52 4.41
CA VAL A 229 46.16 72.78 3.69
C VAL A 229 46.01 73.95 2.72
N GLY A 230 44.94 73.98 1.92
CA GLY A 230 44.69 75.10 1.00
C GLY A 230 44.54 76.45 1.73
N GLY A 231 43.94 76.45 2.92
CA GLY A 231 43.89 77.65 3.78
C GLY A 231 45.26 78.11 4.27
N ILE A 232 46.15 77.17 4.65
CA ILE A 232 47.52 77.49 5.05
C ILE A 232 48.30 78.06 3.87
N GLU A 233 48.22 77.43 2.69
CA GLU A 233 48.89 77.92 1.47
C GLU A 233 48.47 79.35 1.12
N ALA A 234 47.18 79.66 1.22
CA ALA A 234 46.67 81.02 1.01
C ALA A 234 47.25 82.03 2.02
N SER A 235 47.42 81.63 3.29
CA SER A 235 47.94 82.51 4.36
C SER A 235 49.45 82.75 4.33
N VAL A 236 50.21 81.87 3.66
CA VAL A 236 51.69 81.94 3.56
C VAL A 236 52.14 82.58 2.24
N GLY A 237 51.26 82.64 1.24
CA GLY A 237 51.51 83.27 -0.05
C GLY A 237 51.35 84.80 -0.11
N ASP A 238 50.82 85.41 0.96
CA ASP A 238 50.72 86.86 1.18
C ASP A 238 51.90 87.39 2.03
#